data_AF-A0A971F2Y3-F1
#
_entry.id   AF-A0A971F2Y3-F1
#
_cell.length_a   1.000
_cell.length_b   1.000
_cell.length_c   1.000
_cell.angle_alpha   90.00
_cell.angle_beta   90.00
_cell.angle_gamma   90.00
#
_symmetry.space_group_name_H-M   'P 1'
#
loop_
_entity.id
_entity.type
_entity.pdbx_description
1 polymer ?
#
loop_
_entity_poly.entity_id
_entity_poly.type
_entity_poly.pdbx_seq_one_letter_code
_entity_poly.pdbx_strand_id
1 'polypeptide(L)' 'MATWVTHLIIADRVLEKLSWLCKHEFCVGNIAPDCNVENENWTQFTPSREVTHWMTNEREVASDSDRFYNE' A
#
# COMPACT_ATOMS: atom_id res chain seq x y z
N MET A 1 -7.00 -9.54 0.26
CA MET A 1 -7.22 -8.10 0.46
C MET A 1 -7.68 -7.94 1.89
N ALA A 2 -6.86 -7.30 2.74
CA ALA A 2 -7.33 -6.90 4.05
C ALA A 2 -8.34 -5.76 3.86
N THR A 3 -9.28 -5.55 4.78
CA THR A 3 -10.20 -4.42 4.66
C THR A 3 -9.44 -3.14 5.02
N TRP A 4 -9.84 -1.99 4.48
CA TRP A 4 -9.20 -0.70 4.79
C TRP A 4 -9.11 -0.42 6.30
N VAL A 5 -10.09 -0.91 7.06
CA VAL A 5 -10.09 -0.82 8.53
C VAL A 5 -8.92 -1.59 9.15
N THR A 6 -8.60 -2.78 8.64
CA THR A 6 -7.45 -3.56 9.11
C THR A 6 -6.13 -2.81 8.89
N HIS A 7 -5.96 -2.16 7.74
CA HIS A 7 -4.78 -1.34 7.45
C HIS A 7 -4.63 -0.21 8.49
N LEU A 8 -5.72 0.49 8.81
CA LEU A 8 -5.71 1.57 9.79
C LEU A 8 -5.47 1.09 11.23
N ILE A 9 -6.00 -0.07 11.61
CA ILE A 9 -5.74 -0.67 12.95
C ILE A 9 -4.26 -0.98 13.10
N ILE A 10 -3.64 -1.59 12.09
CA ILE A 10 -2.20 -1.90 12.13
C ILE A 10 -1.39 -0.60 12.17
N ALA A 11 -1.74 0.38 11.33
CA ALA A 11 -1.05 1.66 11.29
C ALA A 11 -1.08 2.37 12.65
N ASP A 12 -2.24 2.39 13.32
CA ASP A 12 -2.41 2.99 14.65
C ASP A 12 -1.51 2.31 15.70
N ARG A 13 -1.49 0.97 15.72
CA ARG A 13 -0.61 0.20 16.62
C ARG A 13 0.88 0.44 16.39
N VAL A 14 1.29 0.66 15.14
CA VAL A 14 2.68 0.98 14.82
C VAL A 14 3.03 2.41 15.28
N LEU A 15 2.13 3.38 15.06
CA LEU A 15 2.31 4.76 15.51
C LEU A 15 2.37 4.89 17.04
N GLU A 16 1.67 4.05 17.79
CA GLU A 16 1.80 3.94 19.25
C GLU A 16 3.23 3.55 19.69
N LYS A 17 3.96 2.79 18.85
CA LYS A 17 5.32 2.30 19.16
C LYS A 17 6.42 3.15 18.55
N LEU A 18 6.15 3.78 17.41
CA LEU A 18 7.10 4.55 16.62
C LEU A 18 6.58 5.99 16.48
N SER A 19 6.64 6.73 17.58
CA SER A 19 6.13 8.12 17.66
C SER A 19 6.87 9.12 16.76
N TRP A 20 8.00 8.73 16.18
CA TRP A 20 8.78 9.52 15.23
C TRP A 20 8.27 9.42 13.78
N LEU A 21 7.38 8.47 13.47
CA LEU A 21 6.77 8.37 12.15
C LEU A 21 5.79 9.50 11.92
N CYS A 22 5.76 10.04 10.70
CA CYS A 22 4.75 11.03 10.37
C CYS A 22 3.39 10.36 10.17
N LYS A 23 2.44 10.68 11.04
CA LYS A 23 1.12 10.03 11.11
C LYS A 23 0.36 10.10 9.79
N HIS A 24 0.38 11.27 9.13
CA HIS A 24 -0.39 11.50 7.92
C HIS A 24 0.11 10.61 6.77
N GLU A 25 1.39 10.72 6.44
CA GLU A 25 2.03 9.99 5.35
C GLU A 25 2.00 8.48 5.61
N PHE A 26 2.20 8.05 6.86
CA PHE A 26 2.15 6.64 7.21
C PHE A 26 0.74 6.05 7.05
N CYS A 27 -0.31 6.75 7.49
CA CYS A 27 -1.69 6.29 7.27
C CYS A 27 -2.06 6.28 5.78
N VAL A 28 -1.68 7.32 5.03
CA VAL A 28 -1.92 7.39 3.57
C VAL A 28 -1.22 6.24 2.85
N GLY A 29 0.05 5.97 3.17
CA GLY A 29 0.81 4.86 2.58
C GLY A 29 0.23 3.48 2.90
N ASN A 30 -0.42 3.31 4.06
CA ASN A 30 -1.07 2.05 4.43
C ASN A 30 -2.38 1.76 3.67
N ILE A 31 -3.05 2.78 3.12
CA ILE A 31 -4.32 2.63 2.39
C ILE A 31 -4.17 2.82 0.86
N ALA A 32 -3.16 3.56 0.42
CA ALA A 32 -2.93 3.89 -0.98
C ALA A 32 -2.92 2.68 -1.95
N PRO A 33 -2.38 1.50 -1.58
CA PRO A 33 -2.46 0.29 -2.41
C PRO A 33 -3.86 -0.07 -2.91
N ASP A 34 -4.88 0.24 -2.11
CA ASP A 34 -6.27 -0.11 -2.36
C ASP A 34 -7.12 1.07 -2.87
N CYS A 35 -6.52 2.25 -3.11
CA CYS A 35 -7.22 3.45 -3.60
C CYS A 35 -7.22 3.59 -5.13
N ASN A 36 -7.01 2.51 -5.86
CA ASN A 36 -7.02 2.54 -7.32
C ASN A 36 -8.45 2.70 -7.87
N VAL A 37 -8.55 3.22 -9.10
CA VAL A 37 -9.83 3.39 -9.81
C VAL A 37 -9.91 2.39 -10.95
N GLU A 38 -10.91 1.53 -10.91
CA GLU A 38 -11.22 0.58 -11.97
C GLU A 38 -11.75 1.28 -13.24
N ASN A 39 -11.49 0.68 -14.40
CA ASN A 39 -12.19 1.01 -15.64
C ASN A 39 -13.57 0.31 -15.70
N GLU A 40 -14.40 0.67 -16.68
CA GLU A 40 -15.79 0.20 -16.80
C GLU A 40 -15.97 -1.33 -16.75
N ASN A 41 -14.97 -2.08 -17.22
CA ASN A 41 -15.00 -3.54 -17.29
C ASN A 41 -14.09 -4.22 -16.26
N TRP A 42 -13.56 -3.48 -15.28
CA TRP A 42 -12.75 -4.01 -14.16
C TRP A 42 -11.47 -4.75 -14.57
N THR A 43 -10.93 -4.43 -15.75
CA THR A 43 -9.70 -5.05 -16.27
C THR A 43 -8.44 -4.25 -15.99
N GLN A 44 -8.58 -2.95 -15.72
CA GLN A 44 -7.49 -2.04 -15.48
C GLN A 44 -7.81 -1.15 -14.30
N PHE A 45 -6.76 -0.84 -13.53
CA PHE A 45 -6.83 0.02 -12.35
C PHE A 45 -5.86 1.17 -12.51
N THR A 46 -6.28 2.38 -12.14
CA THR A 46 -5.47 3.60 -12.22
C THR A 46 -5.31 4.25 -10.85
N PRO A 47 -4.07 4.45 -10.36
CA PRO A 47 -2.81 3.96 -10.91
C PRO A 47 -2.72 2.42 -10.85
N SER A 48 -1.83 1.84 -11.67
CA SER A 48 -1.69 0.39 -11.77
C SER A 48 -1.09 -0.22 -10.50
N ARG A 49 -1.22 -1.54 -10.35
CA ARG A 49 -0.72 -2.23 -9.16
C ARG A 49 0.80 -2.15 -9.03
N GLU A 50 1.55 -2.07 -10.14
CA GLU A 50 3.00 -1.87 -10.12
C GLU A 50 3.38 -0.58 -9.39
N VAL A 51 2.58 0.48 -9.57
CA VAL A 51 2.78 1.75 -8.86
C VAL A 51 2.31 1.64 -7.41
N THR A 52 1.10 1.13 -7.17
CA THR A 52 0.52 1.17 -5.82
C THR A 52 1.11 0.16 -4.85
N HIS A 53 1.66 -0.96 -5.34
CA HIS A 53 2.29 -2.00 -4.54
C HIS A 53 3.82 -2.05 -4.71
N TRP A 54 4.39 -1.07 -5.44
CA TRP A 54 5.82 -1.01 -5.73
C TRP A 54 6.35 -2.35 -6.27
N MET A 55 5.67 -2.91 -7.28
CA MET A 55 6.02 -4.20 -7.86
C MET A 55 6.77 -4.00 -9.18
N THR A 56 7.69 -4.92 -9.48
CA THR A 56 8.19 -5.13 -10.84
C THR A 56 7.19 -6.02 -11.61
N ASN A 57 7.27 -6.07 -12.94
CA ASN A 57 6.32 -6.80 -13.81
C ASN A 57 6.20 -8.32 -13.54
N GLU A 58 6.88 -8.85 -12.51
CA GLU A 58 6.85 -10.24 -12.11
C GLU A 58 5.69 -10.49 -11.14
N ARG A 59 4.71 -11.26 -11.62
CA ARG A 59 3.40 -11.51 -10.97
C ARG A 59 3.44 -12.19 -9.60
N GLU A 60 4.60 -12.60 -9.08
CA GLU A 60 4.67 -13.51 -7.94
C GLU A 60 4.77 -12.84 -6.56
N VAL A 61 5.16 -11.56 -6.46
CA VAL A 61 5.38 -10.91 -5.16
C VAL A 61 4.31 -9.86 -4.89
N ALA A 62 3.69 -9.90 -3.71
CA ALA A 62 2.64 -8.95 -3.33
C ALA A 62 3.14 -7.51 -3.14
N SER A 63 4.43 -7.34 -2.78
CA SER A 63 5.15 -6.06 -2.70
C SER A 63 6.66 -6.34 -2.68
N ASP A 64 7.46 -5.58 -3.42
CA ASP A 64 8.92 -5.71 -3.44
C ASP A 64 9.53 -5.01 -2.22
N SER A 65 9.49 -5.71 -1.08
CA SER A 65 9.92 -5.16 0.23
C SER A 65 11.44 -4.99 0.31
N ASP A 66 12.20 -5.85 -0.37
CA ASP A 66 13.66 -5.75 -0.43
C ASP A 66 14.07 -4.49 -1.19
N ARG A 67 13.43 -4.22 -2.34
CA ARG A 67 13.68 -2.99 -3.09
C ARG A 67 13.26 -1.75 -2.31
N PHE A 68 12.10 -1.78 -1.64
CA PHE A 68 11.67 -0.66 -0.79
C PHE A 68 12.68 -0.33 0.32
N TYR A 69 13.38 -1.33 0.86
CA TYR A 69 14.39 -1.10 1.90
C TYR A 69 15.73 -0.61 1.34
N ASN A 70 16.10 -1.05 0.13
CA ASN A 70 17.43 -0.82 -0.45
C ASN A 70 17.53 0.42 -1.37
N GLU A 71 16.42 0.92 -1.92
CA GLU A 71 16.33 2.16 -2.72
C GLU A 71 15.83 3.35 -1.89
#